data_AF-A0A7C1I831-F1
#
_entry.id   AF-A0A7C1I831-F1
#
_cell.length_a   1.000
_cell.length_b   1.000
_cell.length_c   1.000
_cell.angle_alpha   90.00
_cell.angle_beta   90.00
_cell.angle_gamma   90.00
#
_symmetry.space_group_name_H-M   'P 1'
#
loop_
_entity.id
_entity.type
_entity.pdbx_description
1 polymer ?
#
loop_
_entity_poly.entity_id
_entity_poly.type
_entity_poly.pdbx_seq_one_letter_code
_entity_poly.pdbx_strand_id
1 'polypeptide(L)'
;MDWKILFASFTTIFLAELGDKTQLAALFYASKCQKPWAVFIGASLALIASTILAVSLGHFAGKAIPTAIISKIAGGVFVVMGVLLFIGKI
;
A
#
# COMPACT_ATOMS: atom_id res chain seq x y z
N MET A 1 -15.91 6.76 17.82
CA MET A 1 -15.16 6.07 16.74
C MET A 1 -15.97 4.87 16.32
N ASP A 2 -16.39 4.80 15.06
CA ASP A 2 -17.12 3.64 14.56
C ASP A 2 -16.17 2.45 14.47
N TRP A 3 -16.20 1.57 15.48
CA TRP A 3 -15.37 0.36 15.55
C TRP A 3 -15.49 -0.52 14.30
N LYS A 4 -16.64 -0.44 13.62
CA LYS A 4 -16.92 -1.07 12.34
C LYS A 4 -15.98 -0.59 11.23
N ILE A 5 -15.70 0.71 11.14
CA ILE A 5 -14.84 1.30 10.11
C ILE A 5 -13.39 0.85 10.32
N LEU A 6 -12.94 0.79 11.58
CA LEU A 6 -11.61 0.31 11.92
C LEU A 6 -11.42 -1.14 11.48
N PHE A 7 -12.32 -2.04 11.85
CA PHE A 7 -12.24 -3.45 11.45
C PHE A 7 -12.36 -3.64 9.93
N ALA A 8 -13.26 -2.91 9.28
CA ALA A 8 -13.43 -2.99 7.82
C ALA A 8 -12.15 -2.55 7.10
N SER A 9 -11.59 -1.40 7.48
CA SER A 9 -10.36 -0.88 6.87
C SER A 9 -9.17 -1.78 7.16
N PHE A 10 -9.01 -2.23 8.40
CA PHE A 10 -7.94 -3.14 8.80
C PHE A 10 -8.01 -4.45 8.01
N THR A 11 -9.17 -5.11 7.98
CA THR A 11 -9.33 -6.40 7.28
C THR A 11 -9.11 -6.25 5.78
N THR A 12 -9.63 -5.18 5.17
CA THR A 12 -9.48 -4.93 3.73
C THR A 12 -8.01 -4.73 3.36
N ILE A 13 -7.30 -3.85 4.08
CA ILE A 13 -5.89 -3.57 3.83
C ILE A 13 -5.03 -4.79 4.15
N PHE A 14 -5.31 -5.47 5.26
CA PHE A 14 -4.58 -6.67 5.66
C PHE A 14 -4.68 -7.77 4.61
N LEU A 15 -5.88 -8.06 4.08
CA LEU A 15 -6.06 -9.02 2.98
C LEU A 15 -5.40 -8.54 1.68
N ALA A 16 -5.51 -7.25 1.36
CA ALA A 16 -4.93 -6.69 0.13
C ALA A 16 -3.41 -6.76 0.10
N GLU A 17 -2.76 -6.59 1.25
CA GLU A 17 -1.30 -6.57 1.40
C GLU A 17 -0.70 -7.95 1.72
N LEU A 18 -1.52 -8.96 2.02
CA LEU A 18 -1.06 -10.27 2.46
C LEU A 18 -0.26 -10.99 1.36
N GLY A 19 1.01 -11.30 1.63
CA GLY A 19 1.87 -12.02 0.69
C GLY A 19 2.46 -11.15 -0.42
N ASP A 20 2.41 -9.83 -0.29
CA ASP A 20 3.07 -8.94 -1.25
C ASP A 20 4.62 -9.07 -1.21
N LYS A 21 5.25 -8.67 -2.31
CA LYS A 21 6.71 -8.63 -2.51
C LYS A 21 7.43 -7.89 -1.37
N THR A 22 6.82 -6.84 -0.82
CA THR A 22 7.39 -6.11 0.32
C THR A 22 7.51 -6.98 1.58
N GLN A 23 6.53 -7.86 1.85
CA GLN A 23 6.57 -8.79 2.98
C GLN A 23 7.63 -9.89 2.78
N LEU A 24 7.75 -10.40 1.55
CA LEU A 24 8.81 -11.36 1.20
C LEU A 24 10.19 -10.71 1.36
N ALA A 25 10.37 -9.47 0.92
CA ALA A 25 11.62 -8.74 1.11
C ALA A 25 11.96 -8.58 2.60
N ALA A 26 10.98 -8.20 3.45
CA ALA A 26 11.17 -8.11 4.89
C ALA A 26 11.58 -9.47 5.51
N LEU A 27 10.97 -10.56 5.07
CA LEU A 27 11.35 -11.92 5.50
C LEU A 27 12.79 -12.26 5.10
N PHE A 28 13.19 -11.99 3.85
CA PHE A 28 14.57 -12.19 3.39
C PHE A 28 15.58 -11.36 4.19
N TYR A 29 15.27 -10.09 4.49
CA TYR A 29 16.12 -9.25 5.33
C TYR A 29 16.22 -9.79 6.76
N ALA A 30 15.13 -10.26 7.34
CA ALA A 30 15.12 -10.86 8.68
C ALA A 30 16.03 -12.10 8.73
N SER A 31 15.95 -12.97 7.73
CA SER A 31 16.79 -14.17 7.60
C SER A 31 18.27 -13.82 7.36
N LYS A 32 18.57 -12.82 6.52
CA LYS A 32 19.95 -12.42 6.20
C LYS A 32 20.66 -11.71 7.35
N CYS A 33 19.99 -10.77 8.01
CA CYS A 33 20.57 -9.96 9.07
C CYS A 33 20.58 -10.64 10.43
N GLN A 34 19.89 -11.79 10.60
CA GLN A 34 19.75 -12.52 11.86
C GLN A 34 19.23 -11.65 13.02
N LYS A 35 18.52 -10.56 12.69
CA LYS A 35 17.97 -9.56 13.63
C LYS A 35 16.48 -9.34 13.33
N PRO A 36 15.62 -10.35 13.57
CA PRO A 36 14.22 -10.31 13.17
C PRO A 36 13.46 -9.12 13.79
N TRP A 37 13.73 -8.79 15.05
CA TRP A 37 13.09 -7.67 15.74
C TRP A 37 13.43 -6.30 15.15
N ALA A 38 14.69 -6.08 14.75
CA ALA A 38 15.09 -4.81 14.15
C ALA A 38 14.46 -4.63 12.76
N VAL A 39 14.41 -5.71 11.97
CA VAL A 39 13.75 -5.70 10.65
C VAL A 39 12.25 -5.50 10.80
N PHE A 40 11.61 -6.17 11.77
CA PHE A 40 10.19 -5.99 12.07
C PHE A 40 9.87 -4.53 12.39
N ILE A 41 10.58 -3.92 13.35
CA ILE A 41 10.36 -2.52 13.74
C ILE A 41 10.60 -1.58 12.55
N GLY A 42 11.69 -1.78 11.80
CA GLY A 42 11.99 -0.97 10.62
C GLY A 42 10.92 -1.05 9.54
N ALA A 43 10.48 -2.26 9.20
CA ALA A 43 9.42 -2.49 8.21
C ALA A 43 8.07 -1.94 8.68
N SER A 44 7.71 -2.13 9.96
CA SER A 44 6.49 -1.57 10.55
C SER A 44 6.50 -0.04 10.52
N LEU A 45 7.61 0.60 10.91
CA LEU A 45 7.73 2.05 10.85
C LEU A 45 7.65 2.58 9.41
N ALA A 46 8.28 1.91 8.47
CA ALA A 46 8.20 2.25 7.05
C ALA A 46 6.75 2.15 6.53
N LEU A 47 6.03 1.08 6.89
CA LEU A 47 4.62 0.90 6.52
C LEU A 47 3.72 1.99 7.12
N ILE A 48 3.89 2.29 8.41
CA ILE A 48 3.14 3.35 9.09
C ILE A 48 3.41 4.70 8.42
N ALA A 49 4.69 5.04 8.19
CA ALA A 49 5.07 6.30 7.56
C ALA A 49 4.49 6.42 6.14
N SER A 50 4.62 5.37 5.33
CA SER A 50 4.05 5.32 3.97
C SER A 50 2.52 5.49 3.99
N THR A 51 1.85 4.80 4.91
CA THR A 51 0.38 4.88 5.06
C THR A 51 -0.07 6.28 5.46
N ILE A 52 0.62 6.92 6.41
CA ILE A 52 0.33 8.30 6.83
C ILE A 52 0.47 9.25 5.63
N LEU A 53 1.54 9.11 4.85
CA LEU A 53 1.75 9.93 3.66
C LEU A 53 0.65 9.70 2.62
N ALA A 54 0.34 8.44 2.30
CA ALA A 54 -0.68 8.07 1.34
C ALA A 54 -2.07 8.61 1.72
N VAL A 55 -2.48 8.43 2.97
CA VAL A 55 -3.77 8.91 3.49
C VAL A 55 -3.82 10.44 3.53
N SER A 56 -2.73 11.10 3.96
CA SER A 56 -2.68 12.57 4.04
C SER A 56 -2.78 13.22 2.66
N LEU A 57 -2.01 12.68 1.69
CA LEU A 57 -2.06 13.14 0.30
C LEU A 57 -3.41 12.84 -0.34
N GLY A 58 -3.95 11.64 -0.12
CA GLY A 58 -5.28 11.24 -0.62
C GLY A 58 -6.40 12.14 -0.08
N HIS A 59 -6.35 12.49 1.21
CA HIS A 59 -7.31 13.40 1.83
C HIS A 59 -7.23 14.82 1.26
N PHE A 60 -6.02 15.35 1.06
CA PHE A 60 -5.84 16.67 0.46
C PHE A 60 -6.27 16.69 -1.01
N ALA A 61 -5.87 15.69 -1.79
CA ALA A 61 -6.25 15.54 -3.19
C ALA A 61 -7.77 15.39 -3.34
N GLY A 62 -8.42 14.60 -2.48
CA GLY A 62 -9.88 14.42 -2.50
C GLY A 62 -10.68 15.67 -2.13
N LYS A 63 -10.09 16.62 -1.41
CA LYS A 63 -10.70 17.94 -1.15
C LYS A 63 -10.53 18.91 -2.32
N ALA A 64 -9.41 18.83 -3.03
CA ALA A 64 -9.09 19.75 -4.12
C ALA A 64 -9.63 19.30 -5.49
N ILE A 65 -9.78 18.00 -5.70
CA ILE A 65 -10.09 17.40 -7.01
C ILE A 65 -11.40 16.60 -6.92
N PRO A 66 -12.34 16.78 -7.87
CA PRO A 66 -13.54 15.96 -7.95
C PRO A 66 -13.23 14.46 -8.03
N THR A 67 -13.90 13.65 -7.20
CA THR A 67 -13.70 12.19 -7.11
C THR A 67 -13.81 11.48 -8.46
N ALA A 68 -14.69 11.95 -9.35
CA ALA A 68 -14.85 11.39 -10.69
C ALA A 68 -13.58 11.48 -11.55
N ILE A 69 -12.78 12.54 -11.37
CA ILE A 69 -11.51 12.72 -12.08
C ILE A 69 -10.46 11.79 -11.47
N ILE A 70 -10.39 11.70 -10.14
CA ILE A 70 -9.48 10.79 -9.43
C ILE A 70 -9.72 9.34 -9.87
N SER A 71 -10.98 8.88 -9.92
CA SER A 71 -11.31 7.52 -10.36
C SER A 71 -10.95 7.25 -11.82
N LYS A 72 -11.17 8.22 -12.72
CA LYS A 72 -10.78 8.09 -14.14
C LYS A 72 -9.27 7.99 -14.31
N ILE A 73 -8.51 8.83 -13.60
CA ILE A 73 -7.04 8.80 -13.64
C ILE A 73 -6.53 7.48 -13.07
N ALA A 74 -7.02 7.06 -11.89
CA ALA A 74 -6.62 5.80 -11.27
C ALA A 74 -6.89 4.60 -12.19
N GLY A 75 -8.09 4.54 -12.80
CA GLY A 75 -8.42 3.51 -13.78
C GLY A 75 -7.49 3.53 -15.00
N GLY A 76 -7.19 4.72 -15.54
CA GLY A 76 -6.24 4.88 -16.64
C GLY A 76 -4.84 4.36 -16.29
N VAL A 77 -4.33 4.68 -15.10
CA VAL A 77 -3.03 4.18 -14.61
C VAL A 77 -3.05 2.65 -14.49
N PHE A 78 -4.13 2.07 -13.97
CA PHE A 78 -4.29 0.62 -13.87
C PHE A 78 -4.30 -0.06 -15.24
N VAL A 79 -5.00 0.50 -16.22
CA VAL A 79 -5.01 -0.02 -17.60
C VAL A 79 -3.62 0.05 -18.21
N VAL A 80 -2.92 1.19 -18.07
CA VAL A 80 -1.54 1.34 -18.57
C VAL A 80 -0.61 0.32 -17.92
N MET A 81 -0.67 0.13 -16.60
CA MET A 81 0.12 -0.88 -15.91
C MET A 81 -0.20 -2.29 -16.40
N GLY A 82 -1.47 -2.63 -16.58
CA GLY A 82 -1.90 -3.92 -17.12
C GLY A 82 -1.38 -4.17 -18.53
N VAL A 83 -1.40 -3.16 -19.40
CA VAL A 83 -0.86 -3.24 -20.76
C VAL A 83 0.66 -3.39 -20.75
N LEU A 84 1.38 -2.63 -19.92
CA LEU A 84 2.84 -2.73 -19.80
C LEU A 84 3.27 -4.13 -19.32
N LEU A 85 2.53 -4.68 -18.36
CA LEU A 85 2.73 -6.05 -17.86
C LEU A 85 2.43 -7.08 -18.95
N PHE A 86 1.33 -6.90 -19.71
CA PHE A 86 0.97 -7.80 -20.82
C PHE A 86 2.03 -7.83 -21.94
N ILE A 87 2.66 -6.70 -22.23
CA ILE A 87 3.75 -6.58 -23.21
C ILE A 87 5.08 -7.13 -22.66
N GLY A 88 5.15 -7.46 -21.36
CA GLY A 88 6.36 -7.95 -20.71
C GLY A 88 7.44 -6.87 -20.54
N LYS A 89 7.04 -5.60 -20.54
CA LYS A 89 7.95 -4.47 -20.28
C LYS A 89 8.19 -4.24 -18.79
N ILE A 90 7.36 -4.86 -17.95
CA ILE A 90 7.40 -4.96 -16.48
C ILE A 90 6.97 -6.39 -16.15
#